data_AF-A0A2G6TX66-F1
#
_entry.id   AF-A0A2G6TX66-F1
#
_cell.length_a   1.000
_cell.length_b   1.000
_cell.length_c   1.000
_cell.angle_alpha   90.00
_cell.angle_beta   90.00
_cell.angle_gamma   90.00
#
_symmetry.space_group_name_H-M   'P 1'
#
loop_
_entity.id
_entity.type
_entity.pdbx_description
1 polymer ?
#
loop_
_entity_poly.entity_id
_entity_poly.type
_entity_poly.pdbx_seq_one_letter_code
_entity_poly.pdbx_strand_id
1 'polypeptide(L)'
;MSPTHTGSSTLKPYRHFPMASLATAIAVSACLMGAQASESSQPPASPAEISSQQTEPTAADYSRPAQERVASMTALRQYLKFKDEVWQTQRARQSNTFCFVQQRPDHPSDPEPNVWMVWLNGGEIVNMGWHLYSPKTLTKEDAKADGESLARMKSIKLATDVRETAQEIYGSSFLVERAWVNRLLAQCKAKGRTIKVAPAR
;
A
#
# COMPACT_ATOMS: atom_id res chain seq x y z
N MET A 1 -38.49 50.88 -0.02
CA MET A 1 -38.54 51.44 -1.39
C MET A 1 -37.85 50.44 -2.32
N SER A 2 -38.61 49.74 -3.14
CA SER A 2 -38.14 49.08 -4.38
C SER A 2 -38.30 50.09 -5.54
N PRO A 3 -37.57 49.94 -6.67
CA PRO A 3 -37.90 48.99 -7.77
C PRO A 3 -36.65 48.19 -8.23
N THR A 4 -36.65 46.96 -8.76
CA THR A 4 -37.37 46.19 -9.81
C THR A 4 -37.07 46.60 -11.27
N HIS A 5 -36.34 45.75 -12.02
CA HIS A 5 -36.64 45.24 -13.39
C HIS A 5 -35.44 44.38 -13.89
N THR A 6 -35.56 43.04 -13.93
CA THR A 6 -35.93 42.10 -15.05
C THR A 6 -34.82 41.72 -16.03
N GLY A 7 -34.72 40.41 -16.22
CA GLY A 7 -34.05 39.73 -17.31
C GLY A 7 -34.30 38.23 -17.19
N SER A 8 -35.47 37.79 -17.65
CA SER A 8 -35.94 36.41 -17.68
C SER A 8 -35.94 35.90 -19.11
N SER A 9 -35.48 34.67 -19.35
CA SER A 9 -35.90 33.80 -20.48
C SER A 9 -35.39 32.38 -20.19
N THR A 10 -36.25 31.46 -19.69
CA THR A 10 -37.10 30.48 -20.42
C THR A 10 -36.33 29.35 -21.10
N LEU A 11 -36.47 28.10 -20.60
CA LEU A 11 -37.21 26.95 -21.20
C LEU A 11 -36.48 26.32 -22.41
N LYS A 12 -36.38 25.00 -22.65
CA LYS A 12 -36.78 23.71 -22.01
C LYS A 12 -36.08 22.61 -22.89
N PRO A 13 -36.55 21.36 -23.13
CA PRO A 13 -35.85 20.12 -22.77
C PRO A 13 -35.63 19.08 -23.92
N TYR A 14 -35.16 17.88 -23.53
CA TYR A 14 -35.33 16.54 -24.16
C TYR A 14 -34.66 16.20 -25.51
N ARG A 15 -34.00 15.02 -25.53
CA ARG A 15 -34.12 13.90 -26.51
C ARG A 15 -33.17 12.78 -26.03
N HIS A 16 -33.62 11.71 -25.38
CA HIS A 16 -34.19 10.46 -25.90
C HIS A 16 -33.39 9.72 -27.00
N PHE A 17 -32.96 8.51 -26.60
CA PHE A 17 -32.47 7.27 -27.24
C PHE A 17 -32.72 7.03 -28.74
N PRO A 18 -31.88 6.17 -29.37
CA PRO A 18 -32.21 4.74 -29.51
C PRO A 18 -31.00 3.82 -29.22
N MET A 19 -31.10 2.76 -28.40
CA MET A 19 -31.44 1.38 -28.76
C MET A 19 -31.15 0.98 -30.21
N ALA A 20 -30.08 0.20 -30.42
CA ALA A 20 -29.95 -0.67 -31.58
C ALA A 20 -29.33 -2.01 -31.13
N SER A 21 -30.20 -3.01 -31.07
CA SER A 21 -29.88 -4.42 -30.97
C SER A 21 -29.37 -4.89 -32.33
N LEU A 22 -28.31 -5.69 -32.37
CA LEU A 22 -28.02 -6.55 -33.51
C LEU A 22 -27.42 -7.85 -33.02
N ALA A 23 -28.30 -8.86 -32.98
CA ALA A 23 -27.94 -10.25 -33.05
C ALA A 23 -27.47 -10.57 -34.47
N THR A 24 -26.36 -11.29 -34.60
CA THR A 24 -25.95 -11.88 -35.88
C THR A 24 -25.49 -13.33 -35.68
N ALA A 25 -26.43 -14.19 -36.04
CA ALA A 25 -26.33 -15.48 -36.72
C ALA A 25 -25.03 -16.31 -36.63
N ILE A 26 -25.24 -17.55 -36.18
CA ILE A 26 -24.42 -18.73 -36.38
C ILE A 26 -24.27 -19.00 -37.89
N ALA A 27 -23.05 -19.16 -38.37
CA ALA A 27 -22.77 -19.83 -39.65
C ALA A 27 -21.82 -21.00 -39.39
N VAL A 28 -22.37 -22.21 -39.42
CA VAL A 28 -21.63 -23.47 -39.49
C VAL A 28 -21.07 -23.57 -40.90
N SER A 29 -19.75 -23.60 -41.04
CA SER A 29 -19.10 -23.93 -42.30
C SER A 29 -18.28 -25.20 -42.11
N ALA A 30 -18.84 -26.30 -42.59
CA ALA A 30 -18.14 -27.56 -42.76
C ALA A 30 -17.58 -27.60 -44.19
N CYS A 31 -16.26 -27.62 -44.32
CA CYS A 31 -15.58 -28.11 -45.51
C CYS A 31 -14.59 -29.19 -45.08
N LEU A 32 -14.83 -30.39 -45.59
CA LEU A 32 -14.00 -31.58 -45.49
C LEU A 32 -12.84 -31.52 -46.51
N MET A 33 -11.78 -32.26 -46.16
CA MET A 33 -10.75 -32.87 -47.02
C MET A 33 -9.46 -32.08 -47.29
N GLY A 34 -8.39 -32.55 -46.63
CA GLY A 34 -7.27 -33.15 -47.36
C GLY A 34 -5.98 -32.33 -47.45
N ALA A 35 -5.00 -32.65 -46.58
CA ALA A 35 -3.61 -32.85 -46.96
C ALA A 35 -2.83 -33.34 -45.73
N GLN A 36 -2.26 -34.54 -45.84
CA GLN A 36 -1.21 -34.98 -44.94
C GLN A 36 0.05 -34.17 -45.23
N ALA A 37 0.52 -33.44 -44.25
CA ALA A 37 1.91 -33.06 -44.12
C ALA A 37 2.34 -33.48 -42.70
N SER A 38 3.25 -34.44 -42.63
CA SER A 38 3.92 -34.82 -41.39
C SER A 38 4.82 -33.66 -40.95
N GLU A 39 4.24 -32.70 -40.23
CA GLU A 39 5.01 -31.83 -39.35
C GLU A 39 4.96 -32.43 -37.95
N SER A 40 6.14 -32.78 -37.44
CA SER A 40 6.35 -33.06 -36.03
C SER A 40 6.10 -31.76 -35.25
N SER A 41 4.83 -31.41 -35.05
CA SER A 41 4.41 -30.31 -34.20
C SER A 41 4.62 -30.74 -32.75
N GLN A 42 5.84 -30.50 -32.27
CA GLN A 42 6.11 -30.38 -30.85
C GLN A 42 5.07 -29.42 -30.28
N PRO A 43 4.30 -29.78 -29.24
CA PRO A 43 3.36 -28.85 -28.65
C PRO A 43 4.14 -27.57 -28.28
N PRO A 44 3.60 -26.37 -28.55
CA PRO A 44 4.24 -25.17 -28.03
C PRO A 44 4.38 -25.41 -26.54
N ALA A 45 5.63 -25.39 -26.07
CA ALA A 45 5.90 -25.44 -24.65
C ALA A 45 5.00 -24.36 -24.05
N SER A 46 4.02 -24.79 -23.25
CA SER A 46 3.21 -23.91 -22.44
C SER A 46 4.19 -22.89 -21.85
N PRO A 47 3.95 -21.58 -21.99
CA PRO A 47 4.81 -20.61 -21.34
C PRO A 47 4.95 -21.11 -19.92
N ALA A 48 6.16 -21.51 -19.53
CA ALA A 48 6.43 -21.82 -18.16
C ALA A 48 5.99 -20.56 -17.45
N GLU A 49 4.88 -20.65 -16.68
CA GLU A 49 4.57 -19.66 -15.70
C GLU A 49 5.84 -19.61 -14.87
N ILE A 50 6.68 -18.60 -15.13
CA ILE A 50 7.59 -18.09 -14.13
C ILE A 50 6.64 -17.42 -13.14
N SER A 51 5.86 -18.25 -12.44
CA SER A 51 5.33 -17.93 -11.15
C SER A 51 6.58 -17.79 -10.32
N SER A 52 7.09 -16.56 -10.27
CA SER A 52 7.90 -16.08 -9.17
C SER A 52 7.07 -16.38 -7.92
N GLN A 53 7.17 -17.60 -7.41
CA GLN A 53 6.62 -17.97 -6.11
C GLN A 53 7.47 -17.20 -5.11
N GLN A 54 7.17 -15.92 -4.96
CA GLN A 54 7.60 -15.14 -3.82
C GLN A 54 6.86 -15.76 -2.65
N THR A 55 7.53 -16.72 -2.00
CA THR A 55 7.01 -17.40 -0.83
C THR A 55 6.61 -16.34 0.18
N GLU A 56 5.35 -16.34 0.59
CA GLU A 56 4.89 -15.39 1.58
C GLU A 56 5.70 -15.55 2.87
N PRO A 57 6.14 -14.45 3.50
CA PRO A 57 6.93 -14.51 4.72
C PRO A 57 6.14 -15.20 5.83
N THR A 58 6.80 -16.14 6.49
CA THR A 58 6.27 -16.92 7.61
C THR A 58 6.58 -16.22 8.93
N ALA A 59 5.98 -16.70 10.03
CA ALA A 59 6.28 -16.16 11.35
C ALA A 59 7.78 -16.20 11.69
N ALA A 60 8.54 -17.20 11.20
CA ALA A 60 9.97 -17.34 11.47
C ALA A 60 10.81 -16.20 10.85
N ASP A 61 10.31 -15.57 9.80
CA ASP A 61 10.97 -14.47 9.08
C ASP A 61 10.90 -13.14 9.84
N TYR A 62 10.11 -13.07 10.92
CA TYR A 62 9.96 -11.88 11.73
C TYR A 62 10.70 -11.96 13.05
N SER A 63 11.31 -10.84 13.43
CA SER A 63 12.01 -10.68 14.70
C SER A 63 11.76 -9.30 15.32
N ARG A 64 12.17 -9.15 16.57
CA ARG A 64 12.18 -7.86 17.25
C ARG A 64 13.32 -7.01 16.66
N PRO A 65 13.07 -5.79 16.14
CA PRO A 65 14.14 -4.95 15.61
C PRO A 65 15.14 -4.55 16.69
N ALA A 66 16.37 -4.22 16.30
CA ALA A 66 17.34 -3.58 17.18
C ALA A 66 16.88 -2.15 17.55
N GLN A 67 17.40 -1.58 18.65
CA GLN A 67 16.87 -0.30 19.17
C GLN A 67 17.24 0.88 18.25
N GLU A 68 18.44 0.82 17.66
CA GLU A 68 19.00 1.72 16.64
C GLU A 68 18.31 1.62 15.27
N ARG A 69 17.39 0.66 15.10
CA ARG A 69 16.56 0.54 13.89
C ARG A 69 15.15 1.08 14.10
N VAL A 70 14.87 1.63 15.28
CA VAL A 70 13.54 2.13 15.67
C VAL A 70 13.60 3.64 15.89
N ALA A 71 12.66 4.37 15.28
CA ALA A 71 12.54 5.80 15.49
C ALA A 71 12.31 6.13 16.98
N SER A 72 13.04 7.12 17.48
CA SER A 72 12.92 7.55 18.87
C SER A 72 11.54 8.17 19.15
N MET A 73 11.12 8.20 20.41
CA MET A 73 9.87 8.88 20.80
C MET A 73 9.87 10.36 20.37
N THR A 74 11.01 11.04 20.44
CA THR A 74 11.14 12.45 20.02
C THR A 74 10.98 12.59 18.51
N ALA A 75 11.58 11.69 17.72
CA ALA A 75 11.39 11.66 16.27
C ALA A 75 9.93 11.35 15.89
N LEU A 76 9.27 10.43 16.60
CA LEU A 76 7.85 10.13 16.39
C LEU A 76 6.91 11.31 16.70
N ARG A 77 7.25 12.16 17.67
CA ARG A 77 6.53 13.42 17.90
C ARG A 77 6.68 14.39 16.73
N GLN A 78 7.90 14.50 16.18
CA GLN A 78 8.16 15.35 15.02
C GLN A 78 7.49 14.81 13.75
N TYR A 79 7.49 13.49 13.56
CA TYR A 79 6.71 12.80 12.53
C TYR A 79 5.23 13.22 12.59
N LEU A 80 4.59 13.09 13.77
CA LEU A 80 3.17 13.46 13.95
C LEU A 80 2.91 14.95 13.68
N LYS A 81 3.79 15.82 14.18
CA LYS A 81 3.69 17.27 13.97
C LYS A 81 3.79 17.62 12.49
N PHE A 82 4.78 17.05 11.80
CA PHE A 82 4.94 17.24 10.37
C PHE A 82 3.72 16.72 9.59
N LYS A 83 3.14 15.58 10.01
CA LYS A 83 1.91 15.07 9.38
C LYS A 83 0.74 16.04 9.51
N ASP A 84 0.56 16.62 10.69
CA ASP A 84 -0.48 17.61 10.95
C ASP A 84 -0.28 18.87 10.10
N GLU A 85 0.96 19.34 9.94
CA GLU A 85 1.29 20.51 9.12
C GLU A 85 1.03 20.27 7.62
N VAL A 86 1.47 19.13 7.08
CA VAL A 86 1.39 18.85 5.64
C VAL A 86 0.01 18.38 5.20
N TRP A 87 -0.63 17.50 5.97
CA TRP A 87 -1.92 16.89 5.60
C TRP A 87 -3.10 17.46 6.38
N GLN A 88 -2.90 18.54 7.13
CA GLN A 88 -3.94 19.21 7.92
C GLN A 88 -4.69 18.25 8.86
N THR A 89 -3.95 17.32 9.45
CA THR A 89 -4.50 16.39 10.44
C THR A 89 -4.40 16.95 11.87
N GLN A 90 -4.94 16.22 12.86
CA GLN A 90 -4.83 16.55 14.29
C GLN A 90 -4.26 15.38 15.10
N ARG A 91 -3.38 14.61 14.47
CA ARG A 91 -2.82 13.36 14.98
C ARG A 91 -1.85 13.61 16.13
N ALA A 92 -1.09 14.70 16.12
CA ALA A 92 -0.21 15.05 17.25
C ALA A 92 -0.99 15.36 18.54
N ARG A 93 -2.27 15.75 18.44
CA ARG A 93 -3.17 16.00 19.58
C ARG A 93 -3.83 14.73 20.13
N GLN A 94 -3.56 13.57 19.53
CA GLN A 94 -4.12 12.28 19.93
C GLN A 94 -3.04 11.39 20.55
N SER A 95 -3.47 10.37 21.29
CA SER A 95 -2.55 9.31 21.69
C SER A 95 -2.25 8.43 20.48
N ASN A 96 -0.97 8.17 20.24
CA ASN A 96 -0.51 7.39 19.10
C ASN A 96 0.33 6.22 19.56
N THR A 97 0.06 5.07 18.96
CA THR A 97 0.82 3.85 19.20
C THR A 97 1.48 3.41 17.90
N PHE A 98 2.79 3.25 17.98
CA PHE A 98 3.63 2.74 16.90
C PHE A 98 4.17 1.39 17.29
N CYS A 99 4.21 0.47 16.34
CA CYS A 99 4.80 -0.83 16.52
C CYS A 99 5.82 -1.09 15.42
N PHE A 100 7.01 -1.53 15.79
CA PHE A 100 8.12 -1.79 14.88
C PHE A 100 8.42 -3.27 14.85
N VAL A 101 8.47 -3.87 13.66
CA VAL A 101 8.81 -5.28 13.48
C VAL A 101 9.82 -5.41 12.35
N GLN A 102 10.79 -6.31 12.53
CA GLN A 102 11.80 -6.59 11.53
C GLN A 102 11.38 -7.83 10.74
N GLN A 103 11.46 -7.77 9.42
CA GLN A 103 11.27 -8.88 8.50
C GLN A 103 12.60 -9.19 7.82
N ARG A 104 12.99 -10.47 7.80
CA ARG A 104 14.12 -10.96 7.02
C ARG A 104 13.90 -10.58 5.55
N PRO A 105 14.97 -10.24 4.80
CA PRO A 105 14.80 -9.95 3.38
C PRO A 105 14.20 -11.15 2.64
N ASP A 106 13.37 -10.85 1.64
CA ASP A 106 12.70 -11.85 0.81
C ASP A 106 13.70 -12.58 -0.11
N HIS A 107 14.81 -11.91 -0.48
CA HIS A 107 15.86 -12.48 -1.30
C HIS A 107 17.19 -12.61 -0.53
N PRO A 108 17.91 -13.75 -0.63
CA PRO A 108 19.19 -13.95 0.07
C PRO A 108 20.30 -12.96 -0.31
N SER A 109 20.17 -12.29 -1.46
CA SER A 109 21.12 -11.27 -1.93
C SER A 109 20.86 -9.89 -1.33
N ASP A 110 19.70 -9.66 -0.72
CA ASP A 110 19.44 -8.41 -0.03
C ASP A 110 20.17 -8.45 1.31
N PRO A 111 21.13 -7.53 1.53
CA PRO A 111 22.05 -7.64 2.66
C PRO A 111 21.37 -7.31 3.99
N GLU A 112 20.24 -6.62 3.99
CA GLU A 112 19.67 -6.03 5.19
C GLU A 112 18.17 -6.31 5.37
N PRO A 113 17.72 -6.56 6.62
CA PRO A 113 16.31 -6.79 6.92
C PRO A 113 15.50 -5.51 6.83
N ASN A 114 14.23 -5.66 6.43
CA ASN A 114 13.28 -4.56 6.39
C ASN A 114 12.72 -4.31 7.78
N VAL A 115 12.67 -3.06 8.21
CA VAL A 115 11.93 -2.65 9.41
C VAL A 115 10.63 -1.98 9.01
N TRP A 116 9.52 -2.54 9.48
CA TRP A 116 8.19 -2.00 9.27
C TRP A 116 7.74 -1.25 10.50
N MET A 117 7.30 0.00 10.33
CA MET A 117 6.57 0.75 11.34
C MET A 117 5.08 0.68 11.04
N VAL A 118 4.32 0.09 11.96
CA VAL A 118 2.87 0.11 11.95
C VAL A 118 2.36 1.21 12.88
N TRP A 119 1.65 2.18 12.32
CA TRP A 119 0.96 3.21 13.08
C TRP A 119 -0.50 2.79 13.33
N LEU A 120 -0.74 2.20 14.51
CA LEU A 120 -2.01 1.53 14.84
C LEU A 120 -3.21 2.49 14.84
N ASN A 121 -3.01 3.75 15.22
CA ASN A 121 -4.08 4.75 15.30
C ASN A 121 -4.24 5.55 14.01
N GLY A 122 -3.19 5.68 13.20
CA GLY A 122 -3.21 6.42 11.95
C GLY A 122 -3.65 5.59 10.74
N GLY A 123 -3.63 4.26 10.86
CA GLY A 123 -4.02 3.36 9.78
C GLY A 123 -3.00 3.34 8.63
N GLU A 124 -1.71 3.37 8.97
CA GLU A 124 -0.61 3.38 8.01
C GLU A 124 0.49 2.41 8.40
N ILE A 125 1.15 1.83 7.38
CA ILE A 125 2.36 1.03 7.52
C ILE A 125 3.46 1.69 6.71
N VAL A 126 4.63 1.91 7.32
CA VAL A 126 5.79 2.52 6.66
C VAL A 126 6.89 1.47 6.57
N ASN A 127 7.46 1.32 5.36
CA ASN A 127 8.72 0.59 5.22
C ASN A 127 9.86 1.54 5.54
N MET A 128 10.52 1.33 6.68
CA MET A 128 11.70 2.09 7.09
C MET A 128 12.96 1.57 6.40
N GLY A 129 12.86 0.46 5.68
CA GLY A 129 13.97 -0.23 5.04
C GLY A 129 15.05 -0.57 6.05
N TRP A 130 16.29 -0.34 5.65
CA TRP A 130 17.49 -0.54 6.45
C TRP A 130 17.95 0.74 7.18
N HIS A 131 17.16 1.82 7.18
CA HIS A 131 17.59 3.06 7.83
C HIS A 131 17.90 2.83 9.31
N LEU A 132 19.09 3.29 9.70
CA LEU A 132 19.47 3.42 11.09
C LEU A 132 18.91 4.74 11.60
N TYR A 133 18.14 4.66 12.69
CA TYR A 133 17.74 5.83 13.44
C TYR A 133 18.74 5.99 14.57
N SER A 134 19.23 7.20 14.79
CA SER A 134 20.21 7.41 15.85
C SER A 134 19.59 6.94 17.18
N PRO A 135 20.17 5.94 17.88
CA PRO A 135 19.60 5.37 19.10
C PRO A 135 19.44 6.42 20.21
N LYS A 136 20.15 7.55 20.04
CA LYS A 136 19.91 8.82 20.70
C LYS A 136 19.87 9.85 19.59
N THR A 137 18.71 10.35 19.18
CA THR A 137 18.67 11.67 18.52
C THR A 137 19.39 12.62 19.48
N LEU A 138 20.65 12.97 19.16
CA LEU A 138 21.57 13.61 20.10
C LEU A 138 21.11 15.05 20.38
N THR A 139 20.37 15.62 19.43
CA THR A 139 19.81 16.95 19.46
C THR A 139 18.32 16.97 19.11
N LYS A 140 17.66 18.11 19.33
CA LYS A 140 16.25 18.31 18.91
C LYS A 140 16.15 18.39 17.38
N GLU A 141 17.19 18.89 16.75
CA GLU A 141 17.36 19.07 15.32
C GLU A 141 17.43 17.70 14.62
N ASP A 142 18.21 16.76 15.16
CA ASP A 142 18.27 15.38 14.64
C ASP A 142 16.90 14.71 14.73
N ALA A 143 16.20 14.85 15.87
CA ALA A 143 14.87 14.28 16.01
C ALA A 143 13.85 14.88 15.03
N LYS A 144 14.00 16.17 14.71
CA LYS A 144 13.18 16.82 13.68
C LYS A 144 13.49 16.24 12.30
N ALA A 145 14.77 16.16 11.92
CA ALA A 145 15.18 15.60 10.64
C ALA A 145 14.72 14.14 10.47
N ASP A 146 14.92 13.30 11.48
CA ASP A 146 14.48 11.90 11.49
C ASP A 146 12.95 11.78 11.36
N GLY A 147 12.21 12.59 12.11
CA GLY A 147 10.74 12.59 12.08
C GLY A 147 10.18 13.03 10.73
N GLU A 148 10.74 14.09 10.14
CA GLU A 148 10.34 14.58 8.81
C GLU A 148 10.72 13.59 7.70
N SER A 149 11.91 13.00 7.78
CA SER A 149 12.36 11.96 6.84
C SER A 149 11.40 10.76 6.87
N LEU A 150 11.09 10.26 8.07
CA LEU A 150 10.13 9.17 8.27
C LEU A 150 8.73 9.52 7.74
N ALA A 151 8.29 10.77 7.89
CA ALA A 151 6.98 11.19 7.39
C ALA A 151 6.90 11.21 5.86
N ARG A 152 8.04 11.39 5.17
CA ARG A 152 8.13 11.42 3.70
C ARG A 152 8.34 10.05 3.08
N MET A 153 8.66 9.02 3.88
CA MET A 153 8.81 7.66 3.39
C MET A 153 7.51 7.14 2.78
N LYS A 154 7.64 6.25 1.78
CA LYS A 154 6.49 5.58 1.18
C LYS A 154 5.74 4.82 2.28
N SER A 155 4.44 5.07 2.36
CA SER A 155 3.54 4.43 3.32
C SER A 155 2.42 3.73 2.58
N ILE A 156 1.93 2.66 3.19
CA ILE A 156 0.74 1.92 2.79
C ILE A 156 -0.39 2.45 3.68
N LYS A 157 -1.37 3.11 3.08
CA LYS A 157 -2.59 3.57 3.77
C LYS A 157 -3.58 2.43 3.82
N LEU A 158 -3.91 1.97 5.02
CA LEU A 158 -4.77 0.79 5.21
C LEU A 158 -6.17 0.95 4.61
N ALA A 159 -6.66 2.19 4.51
CA ALA A 159 -7.97 2.50 3.96
C ALA A 159 -8.03 2.43 2.43
N THR A 160 -6.92 2.68 1.72
CA THR A 160 -6.93 2.87 0.25
C THR A 160 -6.05 1.88 -0.49
N ASP A 161 -4.99 1.40 0.15
CA ASP A 161 -3.91 0.67 -0.52
C ASP A 161 -3.96 -0.84 -0.26
N VAL A 162 -4.96 -1.30 0.50
CA VAL A 162 -5.17 -2.71 0.85
C VAL A 162 -6.31 -3.30 0.04
N ARG A 163 -6.10 -4.48 -0.53
CA ARG A 163 -7.11 -5.27 -1.25
C ARG A 163 -7.32 -6.62 -0.58
N GLU A 164 -8.46 -7.26 -0.85
CA GLU A 164 -8.79 -8.52 -0.19
C GLU A 164 -7.97 -9.68 -0.75
N THR A 165 -7.70 -9.66 -2.06
CA THR A 165 -7.03 -10.79 -2.73
C THR A 165 -5.81 -10.38 -3.55
N ALA A 166 -4.90 -11.34 -3.75
CA ALA A 166 -3.74 -11.21 -4.63
C ALA A 166 -4.11 -10.82 -6.08
N GLN A 167 -5.27 -11.22 -6.59
CA GLN A 167 -5.70 -10.89 -7.95
C GLN A 167 -5.98 -9.40 -8.11
N GLU A 168 -6.52 -8.74 -7.08
CA GLU A 168 -6.82 -7.30 -7.10
C GLU A 168 -5.57 -6.42 -7.09
N ILE A 169 -4.42 -6.98 -6.73
CA ILE A 169 -3.13 -6.27 -6.72
C ILE A 169 -2.25 -6.65 -7.91
N TYR A 170 -2.71 -7.54 -8.79
CA TYR A 170 -1.93 -7.99 -9.93
C TYR A 170 -1.53 -6.81 -10.83
N GLY A 171 -0.23 -6.68 -11.12
CA GLY A 171 0.33 -5.58 -11.89
C GLY A 171 0.45 -4.24 -11.14
N SER A 172 0.09 -4.18 -9.86
CA SER A 172 0.27 -2.99 -9.03
C SER A 172 1.56 -3.04 -8.22
N SER A 173 2.28 -1.92 -8.19
CA SER A 173 3.45 -1.71 -7.30
C SER A 173 3.12 -0.86 -6.06
N PHE A 174 1.83 -0.57 -5.84
CA PHE A 174 1.35 0.31 -4.77
C PHE A 174 0.36 -0.36 -3.82
N LEU A 175 -0.34 -1.40 -4.27
CA LEU A 175 -1.34 -2.09 -3.48
C LEU A 175 -0.75 -3.33 -2.80
N VAL A 176 -1.31 -3.67 -1.64
CA VAL A 176 -0.95 -4.89 -0.90
C VAL A 176 -2.19 -5.70 -0.54
N GLU A 177 -2.01 -6.99 -0.33
CA GLU A 177 -3.09 -7.89 0.09
C GLU A 177 -3.35 -7.78 1.60
N ARG A 178 -4.62 -7.90 2.00
CA ARG A 178 -5.06 -7.88 3.40
C ARG A 178 -4.43 -9.00 4.22
N ALA A 179 -4.23 -10.17 3.61
CA ALA A 179 -3.55 -11.30 4.26
C ALA A 179 -2.13 -10.92 4.73
N TRP A 180 -1.38 -10.22 3.88
CA TRP A 180 -0.05 -9.70 4.24
C TRP A 180 -0.11 -8.70 5.39
N VAL A 181 -1.05 -7.74 5.35
CA VAL A 181 -1.25 -6.76 6.43
C VAL A 181 -1.55 -7.46 7.75
N ASN A 182 -2.46 -8.45 7.74
CA ASN A 182 -2.85 -9.18 8.93
C ASN A 182 -1.68 -9.98 9.53
N ARG A 183 -0.85 -10.60 8.69
CA ARG A 183 0.38 -11.26 9.14
C ARG A 183 1.33 -10.26 9.78
N LEU A 184 1.60 -9.13 9.14
CA LEU A 184 2.49 -8.10 9.69
C LEU A 184 1.98 -7.58 11.04
N LEU A 185 0.68 -7.30 11.16
CA LEU A 185 0.05 -6.87 12.41
C LEU A 185 0.18 -7.91 13.52
N ALA A 186 -0.05 -9.18 13.20
CA ALA A 186 0.12 -10.28 14.15
C ALA A 186 1.56 -10.39 14.65
N GLN A 187 2.54 -10.28 13.75
CA GLN A 187 3.96 -10.33 14.12
C GLN A 187 4.40 -9.08 14.88
N CYS A 188 3.84 -7.91 14.56
CA CYS A 188 4.09 -6.71 15.33
C CYS A 188 3.60 -6.85 16.78
N LYS A 189 2.42 -7.42 16.99
CA LYS A 189 1.90 -7.72 18.33
C LYS A 189 2.75 -8.77 19.06
N ALA A 190 3.20 -9.81 18.37
CA ALA A 190 3.92 -10.92 18.99
C ALA A 190 5.40 -10.60 19.29
N LYS A 191 6.07 -9.88 18.40
CA LYS A 191 7.54 -9.74 18.40
C LYS A 191 8.01 -8.28 18.37
N GLY A 192 7.14 -7.34 18.05
CA GLY A 192 7.52 -5.96 17.78
C GLY A 192 7.96 -5.16 19.01
N ARG A 193 8.55 -4.00 18.75
CA ARG A 193 8.76 -2.94 19.74
C ARG A 193 7.61 -1.95 19.65
N THR A 194 6.89 -1.74 20.75
CA THR A 194 5.79 -0.76 20.79
C THR A 194 6.23 0.51 21.48
N ILE A 195 5.97 1.66 20.85
CA ILE A 195 6.19 2.99 21.43
C ILE A 195 4.85 3.72 21.47
N LYS A 196 4.49 4.22 22.65
CA LYS A 196 3.32 5.07 22.85
C LYS A 196 3.77 6.53 22.94
N VAL A 197 3.17 7.37 22.12
CA VAL A 197 3.37 8.82 22.13
C VAL A 197 2.12 9.47 22.69
N ALA A 198 2.28 10.13 23.82
CA ALA A 198 1.22 10.95 24.41
C ALA A 198 0.92 12.16 23.52
N PRO A 199 -0.31 12.70 23.56
CA PRO A 199 -0.66 13.95 22.87
C PRO A 199 0.35 15.06 23.14
N ALA A 200 0.68 15.84 22.12
CA ALA A 200 1.34 17.12 22.28
C ALA A 200 0.40 18.06 23.05
N ARG A 201 0.95 18.73 24.06
CA ARG A 201 0.26 19.79 24.81
C ARG A 201 0.41 21.12 24.10
#